data_AF-A0A0G2E907-F1
#
_entry.id   AF-A0A0G2E907-F1
#
_cell.length_a   1.000
_cell.length_b   1.000
_cell.length_c   1.000
_cell.angle_alpha   90.00
_cell.angle_beta   90.00
_cell.angle_gamma   90.00
#
_symmetry.space_group_name_H-M   'P 1'
#
loop_
_entity.id
_entity.type
_entity.pdbx_description
1 polymer ?
#
loop_
_entity_poly.entity_id
_entity_poly.type
_entity_poly.pdbx_seq_one_letter_code
_entity_poly.pdbx_strand_id
1 'polypeptide(L)'
;MDVFYAYTFGTAGWMALQAAPMILSPTMIAALLSPQVREATVLEVYFSRSLGFSLITLGVLTVLLTGSVPLSSRLSGAAGGTSTDPNDPKAPYALPTLTLTTLYHAAAAFYMYTMWTETNVTSFAFGVAGSTSLAIVGMWCILFASSDGRISRKTGADKRTSGWPFKNNEADKRKGRKSR
;
A
#
# COMPACT_ATOMS: atom_id res chain seq x y z
N MET A 1 -4.87 1.42 16.46
CA MET A 1 -4.89 0.67 15.18
C MET A 1 -3.59 1.01 14.49
N ASP A 2 -2.73 0.01 14.26
CA ASP A 2 -1.45 0.21 13.59
C ASP A 2 -1.70 0.66 12.13
N VAL A 3 -1.05 1.77 11.75
CA VAL A 3 -1.22 2.47 10.44
C VAL A 3 -0.96 1.50 9.28
N PHE A 4 -0.12 0.48 9.50
CA PHE A 4 0.14 -0.59 8.56
C PHE A 4 -1.12 -1.40 8.18
N TYR A 5 -1.98 -1.75 9.15
CA TYR A 5 -3.23 -2.46 8.86
C TYR A 5 -4.24 -1.55 8.17
N ALA A 6 -4.31 -0.26 8.58
CA ALA A 6 -5.16 0.72 7.90
C ALA A 6 -4.75 0.89 6.43
N TYR A 7 -3.45 0.93 6.14
CA TYR A 7 -2.92 0.94 4.77
C TYR A 7 -3.27 -0.33 3.99
N THR A 8 -3.10 -1.50 4.62
CA THR A 8 -3.36 -2.80 3.99
C THR A 8 -4.83 -2.93 3.60
N PHE A 9 -5.74 -2.73 4.55
CA PHE A 9 -7.18 -2.79 4.26
C PHE A 9 -7.64 -1.64 3.37
N GLY A 10 -7.03 -0.46 3.50
CA GLY A 10 -7.28 0.68 2.60
C GLY A 10 -6.90 0.37 1.16
N THR A 11 -5.75 -0.26 0.92
CA THR A 11 -5.31 -0.71 -0.40
C THR A 11 -6.25 -1.75 -0.99
N ALA A 12 -6.60 -2.77 -0.22
CA ALA A 12 -7.53 -3.80 -0.66
C ALA A 12 -8.93 -3.22 -0.95
N GLY A 13 -9.42 -2.34 -0.08
CA GLY A 13 -10.69 -1.63 -0.27
C GLY A 13 -10.69 -0.74 -1.51
N TRP A 14 -9.59 -0.02 -1.77
CA TRP A 14 -9.44 0.82 -2.96
C TRP A 14 -9.40 0.00 -4.25
N MET A 15 -8.71 -1.13 -4.25
CA MET A 15 -8.71 -2.06 -5.39
C MET A 15 -10.12 -2.65 -5.63
N ALA A 16 -10.82 -3.04 -4.56
CA ALA A 16 -12.19 -3.55 -4.66
C ALA A 16 -13.18 -2.49 -5.15
N LEU A 17 -13.04 -1.25 -4.68
CA LEU A 17 -13.88 -0.12 -5.09
C LEU A 17 -13.75 0.17 -6.60
N GLN A 18 -12.55 0.06 -7.16
CA GLN A 18 -12.34 0.20 -8.62
C GLN A 18 -12.81 -1.05 -9.38
N ALA A 19 -12.58 -2.23 -8.84
CA ALA A 19 -12.96 -3.48 -9.50
C ALA A 19 -14.48 -3.65 -9.64
N ALA A 20 -15.26 -3.23 -8.64
CA ALA A 20 -16.71 -3.39 -8.63
C ALA A 20 -17.39 -2.78 -9.89
N PRO A 21 -17.20 -1.50 -10.24
CA PRO A 21 -17.78 -0.94 -11.45
C PRO A 21 -17.16 -1.54 -12.72
N MET A 22 -15.88 -1.92 -12.73
CA MET A 22 -15.26 -2.58 -13.89
C MET A 22 -15.86 -3.96 -14.20
N ILE A 23 -16.28 -4.71 -13.18
CA ILE A 23 -16.92 -6.03 -13.36
C ILE A 23 -18.40 -5.87 -13.68
N LEU A 24 -19.12 -5.09 -12.86
CA LEU A 24 -20.57 -4.98 -12.89
C LEU A 24 -21.07 -4.09 -14.03
N SER A 25 -20.36 -3.00 -14.33
CA SER A 25 -20.76 -2.02 -15.35
C SER A 25 -19.56 -1.45 -16.13
N PRO A 26 -18.95 -2.25 -17.03
CA PRO A 26 -17.84 -1.79 -17.86
C PRO A 26 -18.15 -0.53 -18.67
N THR A 27 -19.38 -0.42 -19.18
CA THR A 27 -19.84 0.74 -19.96
C THR A 27 -19.85 2.03 -19.14
N MET A 28 -20.20 1.95 -17.86
CA MET A 28 -20.14 3.11 -16.96
C MET A 28 -18.71 3.61 -16.80
N ILE A 29 -17.74 2.71 -16.63
CA ILE A 29 -16.32 3.09 -16.54
C ILE A 29 -15.81 3.69 -17.85
N ALA A 30 -16.16 3.08 -18.99
CA ALA A 30 -15.80 3.63 -20.29
C ALA A 30 -16.38 5.04 -20.49
N ALA A 31 -17.63 5.27 -20.12
CA ALA A 31 -18.26 6.58 -20.20
C ALA A 31 -17.65 7.61 -19.22
N LEU A 32 -17.25 7.18 -18.01
CA LEU A 32 -16.63 8.06 -17.01
C LEU A 32 -15.22 8.51 -17.39
N LEU A 33 -14.46 7.65 -18.08
CA LEU A 33 -13.06 7.90 -18.43
C LEU A 33 -12.88 8.42 -19.86
N SER A 34 -13.89 8.28 -20.71
CA SER A 34 -13.86 8.80 -22.08
C SER A 34 -14.27 10.28 -22.11
N PRO A 35 -13.56 11.14 -22.87
CA PRO A 35 -14.00 12.51 -23.12
C PRO A 35 -15.37 12.61 -23.80
N GLN A 36 -15.81 11.54 -24.47
CA GLN A 36 -17.09 11.46 -25.17
C GLN A 36 -17.85 10.23 -24.68
N VAL A 37 -19.12 10.42 -24.29
CA VAL A 37 -19.99 9.32 -23.84
C VAL A 37 -20.30 8.41 -25.03
N ARG A 38 -19.92 7.14 -24.91
CA ARG A 38 -20.19 6.10 -25.92
C ARG A 38 -20.32 4.74 -25.27
N GLU A 39 -20.88 3.80 -26.01
CA GLU A 39 -20.89 2.41 -25.59
C GLU A 39 -19.47 1.82 -25.59
N ALA A 40 -19.24 0.91 -24.64
CA ALA A 40 -18.00 0.15 -24.56
C ALA A 40 -17.98 -0.92 -25.66
N THR A 41 -16.88 -0.96 -26.40
CA THR A 41 -16.63 -2.03 -27.36
C THR A 41 -16.44 -3.37 -26.65
N VAL A 42 -16.59 -4.47 -27.37
CA VAL A 42 -16.39 -5.84 -26.82
C VAL A 42 -14.99 -5.98 -26.20
N LEU A 43 -13.98 -5.36 -26.81
CA LEU A 43 -12.61 -5.38 -26.32
C LEU A 43 -12.47 -4.66 -24.97
N GLU A 44 -13.09 -3.50 -24.82
CA GLU A 44 -13.06 -2.72 -23.58
C GLU A 44 -13.83 -3.41 -22.46
N VAL A 45 -14.95 -4.05 -22.78
CA VAL A 45 -15.69 -4.88 -21.82
C VAL A 45 -14.82 -6.03 -21.32
N TYR A 46 -14.15 -6.73 -22.24
CA TYR A 46 -13.25 -7.82 -21.90
C TYR A 46 -12.09 -7.37 -21.00
N PHE A 47 -11.39 -6.29 -21.38
CA PHE A 47 -10.29 -5.77 -20.59
C PHE A 47 -10.75 -5.22 -19.23
N SER A 48 -11.86 -4.50 -19.19
CA SER A 48 -12.41 -3.95 -17.94
C SER A 48 -12.72 -5.05 -16.93
N ARG A 49 -13.42 -6.11 -17.35
CA ARG A 49 -13.71 -7.25 -16.46
C ARG A 49 -12.46 -8.00 -16.03
N SER A 50 -11.54 -8.25 -16.96
CA SER A 50 -10.27 -8.94 -16.67
C SER A 50 -9.42 -8.16 -15.66
N LEU A 51 -9.34 -6.84 -15.82
CA LEU A 51 -8.66 -5.96 -14.88
C LEU A 51 -9.39 -5.92 -13.53
N GLY A 52 -10.73 -5.88 -13.51
CA GLY A 52 -11.52 -5.95 -12.28
C GLY A 52 -11.23 -7.23 -11.48
N PHE A 53 -11.23 -8.40 -12.13
CA PHE A 53 -10.86 -9.66 -11.46
C PHE A 53 -9.42 -9.66 -10.96
N SER A 54 -8.51 -9.05 -11.72
CA SER A 54 -7.10 -8.91 -11.32
C SER A 54 -6.96 -8.02 -10.08
N LEU A 55 -7.67 -6.90 -10.02
CA LEU A 55 -7.66 -5.97 -8.88
C LEU A 55 -8.21 -6.62 -7.60
N ILE A 56 -9.31 -7.38 -7.69
CA ILE A 56 -9.82 -8.16 -6.55
C ILE A 56 -8.76 -9.15 -6.06
N THR A 57 -8.13 -9.87 -6.99
CA THR A 57 -7.09 -10.86 -6.66
C THR A 57 -5.89 -10.19 -5.97
N LEU A 58 -5.42 -9.06 -6.49
CA LEU A 58 -4.32 -8.28 -5.90
C LEU A 58 -4.70 -7.72 -4.52
N GLY A 59 -5.94 -7.26 -4.34
CA GLY A 59 -6.44 -6.80 -3.05
C GLY A 59 -6.44 -7.91 -2.00
N VAL A 60 -6.91 -9.10 -2.37
CA VAL A 60 -6.87 -10.30 -1.51
C VAL A 60 -5.42 -10.70 -1.20
N LEU A 61 -4.55 -10.75 -2.21
CA LEU A 61 -3.13 -11.06 -2.01
C LEU A 61 -2.44 -10.07 -1.07
N THR A 62 -2.77 -8.78 -1.17
CA THR A 62 -2.25 -7.75 -0.26
C THR A 62 -2.60 -8.07 1.20
N VAL A 63 -3.85 -8.44 1.47
CA VAL A 63 -4.30 -8.80 2.83
C VAL A 63 -3.64 -10.10 3.33
N LEU A 64 -3.49 -11.09 2.45
CA LEU A 64 -2.88 -12.38 2.80
C LEU A 64 -1.37 -12.27 3.09
N LEU A 65 -0.63 -11.57 2.22
CA LEU A 65 0.83 -11.48 2.30
C LEU A 65 1.33 -10.55 3.41
N THR A 66 0.47 -9.67 3.90
CA THR A 66 0.76 -8.79 5.04
C THR A 66 0.48 -9.44 6.39
N GLY A 67 -0.06 -10.67 6.42
CA GLY A 67 -0.39 -11.38 7.65
C GLY A 67 -1.69 -10.93 8.32
N SER A 68 -2.52 -10.13 7.62
CA SER A 68 -3.79 -9.62 8.15
C SER A 68 -4.88 -10.68 8.28
N VAL A 69 -4.70 -11.83 7.62
CA VAL A 69 -5.56 -13.02 7.77
C VAL A 69 -4.67 -14.18 8.22
N PRO A 70 -5.01 -14.87 9.33
CA PRO A 70 -4.25 -16.04 9.78
C PRO A 70 -4.38 -17.16 8.73
N LEU A 71 -3.28 -17.46 8.04
CA LEU A 71 -3.18 -18.66 7.23
C LEU A 71 -3.17 -19.86 8.19
N SER A 72 -4.08 -20.81 7.98
CA SER A 72 -4.27 -21.97 8.86
C SER A 72 -2.94 -22.68 9.21
N SER A 73 -2.89 -23.26 10.42
CA SER A 73 -1.74 -23.91 11.07
C SER A 73 -0.93 -24.92 10.23
N ARG A 74 -1.45 -25.36 9.08
CA ARG A 74 -0.77 -26.28 8.15
C ARG A 74 0.34 -25.62 7.34
N LEU A 75 0.30 -24.29 7.14
CA LEU A 75 1.39 -23.57 6.45
C LEU A 75 2.52 -23.16 7.42
N SER A 76 2.24 -23.19 8.72
CA SER A 76 3.18 -22.84 9.80
C SER A 76 4.32 -23.84 9.97
N GLY A 77 4.16 -25.07 9.43
CA GLY A 77 5.09 -26.18 9.61
C GLY A 77 6.33 -26.15 8.71
N ALA A 78 6.35 -25.37 7.63
CA ALA A 78 7.45 -25.38 6.66
C ALA A 78 8.33 -24.11 6.65
N ALA A 79 7.86 -22.99 7.20
CA ALA A 79 8.56 -21.69 7.13
C ALA A 79 8.77 -20.98 8.48
N GLY A 80 8.40 -21.61 9.60
CA GLY A 80 8.25 -20.91 10.89
C GLY A 80 6.96 -20.10 10.87
N GLY A 81 6.06 -20.39 11.82
CA GLY A 81 4.70 -19.87 11.81
C GLY A 81 4.61 -18.37 11.54
N THR A 82 3.81 -18.00 10.54
CA THR A 82 3.22 -16.66 10.42
C THR A 82 2.43 -16.42 11.69
N SER A 83 2.95 -15.59 12.59
CA SER A 83 2.19 -15.18 13.75
C SER A 83 1.30 -13.99 13.39
N THR A 84 0.21 -13.85 14.14
CA THR A 84 -0.66 -12.68 14.12
C THR A 84 -0.32 -11.73 15.28
N ASP A 85 0.86 -11.88 15.90
CA ASP A 85 1.29 -11.03 17.00
C ASP A 85 1.74 -9.68 16.41
N PRO A 86 1.14 -8.55 16.84
CA PRO A 86 1.56 -7.22 16.39
C PRO A 86 3.04 -6.89 16.62
N ASN A 87 3.73 -7.65 17.48
CA ASN A 87 5.16 -7.48 17.79
C ASN A 87 6.08 -8.51 17.13
N ASP A 88 5.58 -9.41 16.29
CA ASP A 88 6.41 -10.39 15.60
C ASP A 88 6.80 -9.88 14.19
N PRO A 89 8.10 -9.63 13.91
CA PRO A 89 8.58 -9.12 12.63
C PRO A 89 8.48 -10.12 11.45
N LYS A 90 7.57 -11.11 11.50
CA LYS A 90 7.51 -12.27 10.58
C LYS A 90 6.14 -12.52 9.95
N ALA A 91 5.66 -11.55 9.18
CA ALA A 91 5.12 -11.89 7.87
C ALA A 91 6.26 -11.61 6.86
N PRO A 92 7.00 -12.64 6.37
CA PRO A 92 8.18 -12.43 5.51
C PRO A 92 7.89 -11.60 4.25
N TYR A 93 6.61 -11.51 3.87
CA TYR A 93 6.15 -10.77 2.71
C TYR A 93 5.52 -9.41 3.03
N ALA A 94 5.39 -9.01 4.31
CA ALA A 94 4.74 -7.75 4.67
C ALA A 94 5.47 -6.52 4.10
N LEU A 95 6.78 -6.39 4.33
CA LEU A 95 7.56 -5.26 3.80
C LEU A 95 7.68 -5.27 2.27
N PRO A 96 7.97 -6.39 1.60
CA PRO A 96 7.94 -6.45 0.14
C PRO A 96 6.56 -6.07 -0.44
N THR A 97 5.48 -6.58 0.15
CA THR A 97 4.10 -6.29 -0.29
C THR A 97 3.76 -4.82 -0.10
N LEU A 98 4.09 -4.25 1.07
CA LEU A 98 3.94 -2.82 1.35
C LEU A 98 4.71 -1.96 0.33
N THR A 99 5.95 -2.33 0.03
CA THR A 99 6.79 -1.60 -0.91
C THR A 99 6.22 -1.65 -2.32
N LEU A 100 5.85 -2.84 -2.80
CA LEU A 100 5.26 -3.03 -4.14
C LEU A 100 3.92 -2.31 -4.29
N THR A 101 3.04 -2.41 -3.29
CA THR A 101 1.74 -1.74 -3.33
C THR A 101 1.87 -0.21 -3.22
N THR A 102 2.88 0.28 -2.49
CA THR A 102 3.19 1.72 -2.45
C THR A 102 3.68 2.21 -3.82
N LEU A 103 4.58 1.47 -4.47
CA LEU A 103 5.04 1.78 -5.83
C LEU A 103 3.90 1.73 -6.84
N TYR A 104 3.00 0.74 -6.72
CA TYR A 104 1.81 0.65 -7.55
C TYR A 104 0.93 1.90 -7.41
N HIS A 105 0.62 2.32 -6.18
CA HIS A 105 -0.21 3.51 -5.96
C HIS A 105 0.47 4.79 -6.45
N ALA A 106 1.79 4.92 -6.29
CA ALA A 106 2.54 6.06 -6.82
C ALA A 106 2.51 6.09 -8.36
N ALA A 107 2.76 4.96 -9.01
CA ALA A 107 2.72 4.85 -10.47
C ALA A 107 1.31 5.10 -11.03
N ALA A 108 0.28 4.54 -10.38
CA ALA A 108 -1.12 4.75 -10.74
C ALA A 108 -1.52 6.22 -10.59
N ALA A 109 -1.17 6.86 -9.46
CA ALA A 109 -1.43 8.27 -9.22
C ALA A 109 -0.77 9.15 -10.29
N PHE A 110 0.50 8.88 -10.61
CA PHE A 110 1.21 9.61 -11.67
C PHE A 110 0.53 9.45 -13.03
N TYR A 111 0.19 8.22 -13.43
CA TYR A 111 -0.48 7.97 -14.70
C TYR A 111 -1.85 8.65 -14.77
N MET A 112 -2.68 8.51 -13.74
CA MET A 112 -4.00 9.15 -13.71
C MET A 112 -3.90 10.67 -13.71
N TYR A 113 -2.86 11.25 -13.10
CA TYR A 113 -2.60 12.67 -13.16
C TYR A 113 -2.26 13.10 -14.60
N THR A 114 -1.39 12.38 -15.30
CA THR A 114 -1.09 12.66 -16.72
C THR A 114 -2.34 12.55 -17.60
N MET A 115 -3.18 11.54 -17.39
CA MET A 115 -4.44 11.39 -18.12
C MET A 115 -5.40 12.54 -17.83
N TRP A 116 -5.48 13.00 -16.58
CA TRP A 116 -6.33 14.13 -16.21
C TRP A 116 -5.87 15.41 -16.91
N THR A 117 -4.56 15.70 -16.94
CA THR A 117 -4.03 16.92 -17.56
C THR A 117 -4.16 16.92 -19.09
N GLU A 118 -4.09 15.76 -19.73
CA GLU A 118 -4.23 15.62 -21.19
C GLU A 118 -5.70 15.65 -21.64
N THR A 119 -6.56 14.92 -20.94
CA THR A 119 -7.95 14.70 -21.39
C THR A 119 -8.96 15.66 -20.76
N ASN A 120 -8.59 16.36 -19.69
CA ASN A 120 -9.48 17.19 -18.87
C ASN A 120 -10.71 16.44 -18.29
N VAL A 121 -10.67 15.11 -18.26
CA VAL A 121 -11.75 14.29 -17.66
C VAL A 121 -11.55 14.22 -16.15
N THR A 122 -12.50 14.78 -15.40
CA THR A 122 -12.42 14.91 -13.93
C THR A 122 -12.45 13.57 -13.19
N SER A 123 -12.98 12.50 -13.80
CA SER A 123 -12.99 11.16 -13.21
C SER A 123 -11.58 10.65 -12.86
N PHE A 124 -10.56 11.03 -13.65
CA PHE A 124 -9.17 10.71 -13.34
C PHE A 124 -8.68 11.37 -12.04
N ALA A 125 -9.23 12.53 -11.66
CA ALA A 125 -8.86 13.22 -10.42
C ALA A 125 -9.24 12.42 -9.16
N PHE A 126 -10.36 11.69 -9.18
CA PHE A 126 -10.73 10.79 -8.06
C PHE A 126 -9.71 9.66 -7.91
N GLY A 127 -9.26 9.11 -9.04
CA GLY A 127 -8.20 8.12 -9.09
C GLY A 127 -6.89 8.64 -8.49
N VAL A 128 -6.47 9.84 -8.92
CA VAL A 128 -5.30 10.55 -8.35
C VAL A 128 -5.43 10.70 -6.84
N ALA A 129 -6.58 11.20 -6.35
CA ALA A 129 -6.78 11.45 -4.93
C ALA A 129 -6.62 10.18 -4.08
N GLY A 130 -7.28 9.09 -4.45
CA GLY A 130 -7.22 7.85 -3.67
C GLY A 130 -5.84 7.18 -3.73
N SER A 131 -5.26 7.05 -4.93
CA SER A 131 -3.92 6.44 -5.07
C SER A 131 -2.81 7.30 -4.46
N THR A 132 -2.89 8.64 -4.54
CA THR A 132 -1.90 9.52 -3.87
C THR A 132 -1.99 9.40 -2.36
N SER A 133 -3.22 9.38 -1.81
CA SER A 133 -3.42 9.23 -0.36
C SER A 133 -2.80 7.93 0.14
N LEU A 134 -3.05 6.81 -0.56
CA LEU A 134 -2.45 5.53 -0.21
C LEU A 134 -0.94 5.52 -0.42
N ALA A 135 -0.41 6.12 -1.48
CA ALA A 135 1.04 6.22 -1.69
C ALA A 135 1.74 6.99 -0.55
N ILE A 136 1.16 8.08 -0.07
CA ILE A 136 1.69 8.85 1.07
C ILE A 136 1.68 8.00 2.35
N VAL A 137 0.57 7.33 2.65
CA VAL A 137 0.47 6.46 3.84
C VAL A 137 1.41 5.26 3.74
N GLY A 138 1.54 4.65 2.55
CA GLY A 138 2.47 3.54 2.32
C GLY A 138 3.92 3.97 2.49
N MET A 139 4.29 5.13 1.94
CA MET A 139 5.60 5.73 2.14
C MET A 139 5.87 6.02 3.62
N TRP A 140 4.87 6.54 4.34
CA TRP A 140 4.96 6.70 5.79
C TRP A 140 5.24 5.38 6.50
N CYS A 141 4.52 4.31 6.15
CA CYS A 141 4.74 3.00 6.75
C CYS A 141 6.17 2.48 6.47
N ILE A 142 6.69 2.67 5.24
CA ILE A 142 8.06 2.27 4.88
C ILE A 142 9.10 3.07 5.68
N LEU A 143 8.92 4.38 5.82
CA LEU A 143 9.91 5.24 6.48
C LEU A 143 9.87 5.15 8.00
N PHE A 144 8.68 5.01 8.58
CA PHE A 144 8.46 5.21 10.02
C PHE A 144 7.86 4.00 10.74
N ALA A 145 7.14 3.12 10.05
CA ALA A 145 6.54 1.93 10.67
C ALA A 145 7.38 0.65 10.47
N SER A 146 8.26 0.62 9.46
CA SER A 146 9.12 -0.53 9.15
C SER A 146 10.37 -0.64 10.03
N SER A 147 10.64 0.31 10.92
CA SER A 147 11.79 0.23 11.81
C SER A 147 11.47 -0.68 12.98
N ASP A 148 12.12 -1.85 13.01
CA ASP A 148 12.41 -2.52 14.28
C ASP A 148 13.16 -1.50 15.15
N GLY A 149 12.43 -0.78 15.98
CA GLY A 149 12.99 0.05 17.02
C GLY A 149 13.83 -0.87 17.89
N ARG A 150 15.15 -0.80 17.78
CA ARG A 150 16.05 -1.56 18.66
C ARG A 150 16.09 -0.82 19.99
N ILE A 151 14.97 -0.79 20.68
CA ILE A 151 14.81 -0.08 21.93
C ILE A 151 15.71 -0.75 22.98
N SER A 152 16.59 0.04 23.56
CA SER A 152 17.50 -0.43 24.57
C SER A 152 16.74 -0.80 25.84
N ARG A 153 16.68 -2.09 26.19
CA ARG A 153 16.09 -2.56 27.46
C ARG A 153 16.66 -1.87 28.71
N LYS A 154 17.89 -1.36 28.66
CA LYS A 154 18.54 -0.66 29.79
C LYS A 154 18.20 0.83 29.89
N THR A 155 17.81 1.47 28.78
CA THR A 155 17.70 2.94 28.72
C THR A 155 16.40 3.44 28.11
N GLY A 156 15.53 2.56 27.62
CA GLY A 156 14.28 2.93 26.92
C GLY A 156 14.47 3.67 25.59
N ALA A 157 15.68 4.13 25.29
CA ALA A 157 16.01 4.85 24.07
C ALA A 157 16.12 3.91 22.86
N ASP A 158 15.54 4.31 21.73
CA ASP A 158 15.72 3.66 20.45
C ASP A 158 17.21 3.69 20.04
N LYS A 159 17.76 2.52 19.68
CA LYS A 159 19.15 2.41 19.27
C LYS A 159 19.42 2.76 17.81
N ARG A 160 18.42 3.12 17.02
CA ARG A 160 18.57 3.46 15.60
C ARG A 160 18.11 4.89 15.26
N THR A 161 18.12 5.80 16.24
CA THR A 161 17.91 7.24 15.99
C THR A 161 19.00 7.79 15.06
N SER A 162 18.62 8.22 13.85
CA SER A 162 19.46 9.01 12.95
C SER A 162 19.11 10.50 13.08
N GLY A 163 20.09 11.37 12.81
CA GLY A 163 19.91 12.82 12.69
C GLY A 163 19.73 13.29 11.25
N TRP A 164 19.25 12.39 10.37
CA TRP A 164 19.05 12.65 8.95
C TRP A 164 17.62 12.27 8.56
N PRO A 165 16.90 13.06 7.76
CA PRO A 165 17.33 14.33 7.15
C PRO A 165 17.21 15.55 8.09
N PHE A 166 16.60 15.38 9.27
CA PHE A 166 16.40 16.47 10.24
C PHE A 166 17.16 16.23 11.54
N LYS A 167 17.51 17.33 12.22
CA LYS A 167 18.22 17.30 13.51
C LYS A 167 17.47 16.46 14.54
N ASN A 168 18.16 15.52 15.16
CA ASN A 168 17.61 14.62 16.16
C ASN A 168 18.46 14.66 17.44
N ASN A 169 17.92 15.29 18.49
CA ASN A 169 18.60 15.44 19.78
C ASN A 169 18.93 14.09 20.45
N GLU A 170 18.14 13.03 20.21
CA GLU A 170 18.43 11.68 20.72
C GLU A 170 19.59 11.00 19.99
N ALA A 171 19.73 11.26 18.68
CA ALA A 171 20.88 10.79 17.91
C ALA A 171 22.18 11.48 18.34
N ASP A 172 22.13 12.77 18.67
CA ASP A 172 23.30 13.55 19.08
C ASP A 172 23.84 13.16 20.46
N LYS A 173 22.97 12.76 21.40
CA LYS A 173 23.37 12.22 22.71
C LYS A 173 24.31 11.00 22.62
N ARG A 174 24.28 10.27 21.51
CA ARG A 174 25.16 9.11 21.26
C ARG A 174 26.56 9.48 20.81
N LYS A 175 26.70 10.56 20.04
CA LYS A 175 28.00 11.04 19.55
C LYS A 175 28.85 11.56 20.71
N GLY A 176 28.25 12.23 21.69
CA GLY A 176 28.94 12.72 22.89
C GLY A 176 29.52 11.61 23.79
N ARG A 177 29.04 10.37 23.68
CA ARG A 177 29.49 9.24 24.53
C ARG A 177 30.72 8.49 24.03
N LYS A 178 31.18 8.73 22.79
CA LYS A 178 32.37 8.10 22.19
C LYS A 178 33.64 8.97 22.32
N SER A 179 33.54 10.18 22.85
CA SER A 179 34.63 11.16 22.95
C SER A 179 35.35 11.17 24.31
N ARG A 180 35.24 10.11 25.10
CA ARG A 180 35.91 9.98 26.40
C ARG A 180 36.54 8.60 26.53
#